data_AF-A0A1G0Z2F2-F1
#
_entry.id   AF-A0A1G0Z2F2-F1
#
_cell.length_a   1.000
_cell.length_b   1.000
_cell.length_c   1.000
_cell.angle_alpha   90.00
_cell.angle_beta   90.00
_cell.angle_gamma   90.00
#
_symmetry.space_group_name_H-M   'P 1'
#
loop_
_entity.id
_entity.type
_entity.pdbx_description
1 polymer ?
#
loop_
_entity_poly.entity_id
_entity_poly.type
_entity_poly.pdbx_seq_one_letter_code
_entity_poly.pdbx_strand_id
1 'polypeptide(L)' 'MGAIEEANIKKLTRSTLVASFVKRQKGEWDHSAWLGFCAMLEQKGYTPIDWDKVGLLLESKKAEYWGSQK' A
#
# COMPACT_ATOMS: atom_id res chain seq x y z
N MET A 1 18.47 -11.88 3.94
CA MET A 1 17.91 -10.58 3.47
C MET A 1 16.50 -10.49 4.05
N GLY A 2 16.05 -9.33 4.57
CA GLY A 2 14.63 -9.19 4.94
C GLY A 2 14.28 -8.31 6.15
N ALA A 3 15.15 -8.15 7.15
CA ALA A 3 14.75 -7.45 8.39
C ALA A 3 14.31 -5.99 8.18
N ILE A 4 14.93 -5.30 7.23
CA ILE A 4 14.60 -3.90 6.88
C ILE A 4 13.28 -3.83 6.10
N GLU A 5 13.07 -4.75 5.15
CA GLU A 5 11.85 -4.84 4.35
C GLU A 5 10.63 -5.14 5.23
N GLU A 6 10.78 -6.07 6.19
CA GLU A 6 9.74 -6.39 7.17
C GLU A 6 9.44 -5.20 8.11
N ALA A 7 10.47 -4.46 8.54
CA ALA A 7 10.28 -3.27 9.35
C ALA A 7 9.53 -2.17 8.57
N ASN A 8 9.86 -1.98 7.29
CA ASN A 8 9.19 -1.03 6.41
C ASN A 8 7.74 -1.42 6.12
N ILE A 9 7.46 -2.71 5.92
CA ILE A 9 6.08 -3.24 5.83
C ILE A 9 5.32 -2.95 7.12
N LYS A 10 5.86 -3.29 8.29
CA LYS A 10 5.21 -3.01 9.59
C LYS A 10 4.93 -1.52 9.77
N LYS A 11 5.88 -0.66 9.39
CA LYS A 11 5.71 0.81 9.41
C LYS A 11 4.60 1.25 8.46
N LEU A 12 4.51 0.65 7.27
CA LEU A 12 3.48 0.95 6.27
C LEU A 12 2.08 0.51 6.74
N THR A 13 1.95 -0.68 7.32
CA THR A 13 0.68 -1.19 7.86
C THR A 13 0.11 -0.31 8.98
N ARG A 14 0.98 0.31 9.79
CA ARG A 14 0.57 1.25 10.86
C ARG A 14 0.20 2.63 10.32
N SER A 15 0.50 2.90 9.05
CA SER A 15 0.22 4.16 8.39
C SER A 15 -1.12 4.14 7.67
N THR A 16 -1.70 5.31 7.46
CA THR A 16 -2.94 5.48 6.68
C THR A 16 -2.67 5.52 5.17
N LEU A 17 -1.42 5.40 4.71
CA LEU A 17 -1.04 5.54 3.29
C LEU A 17 -1.76 4.53 2.38
N VAL A 18 -1.81 3.25 2.78
CA VAL A 18 -2.47 2.18 2.02
C VAL A 18 -3.97 2.45 1.92
N ALA A 19 -4.63 2.71 3.06
CA ALA A 19 -6.05 3.03 3.10
C ALA A 19 -6.40 4.31 2.31
N SER A 20 -5.55 5.34 2.42
CA SER A 20 -5.73 6.61 1.72
C SER A 20 -5.58 6.46 0.22
N PHE A 21 -4.64 5.62 -0.24
CA PHE A 21 -4.49 5.29 -1.65
C PHE A 21 -5.73 4.57 -2.18
N VAL A 22 -6.15 3.48 -1.52
CA VAL A 22 -7.36 2.72 -1.90
C VAL A 22 -8.58 3.64 -1.99
N LYS A 23 -8.79 4.50 -0.97
CA LYS A 23 -9.90 5.46 -0.96
C LYS A 23 -9.81 6.49 -2.09
N ARG A 24 -8.61 7.02 -2.39
CA ARG A 24 -8.39 7.97 -3.50
C ARG A 24 -8.72 7.33 -4.84
N GLN A 25 -8.33 6.07 -5.00
CA GLN A 25 -8.57 5.26 -6.19
C GLN A 25 -9.98 4.61 -6.19
N LYS A 26 -10.81 4.88 -5.17
CA LYS A 26 -12.15 4.29 -5.00
C LYS A 26 -12.17 2.74 -5.07
N GLY A 27 -11.09 2.11 -4.63
CA GLY A 27 -10.94 0.65 -4.65
C GLY A 27 -10.42 0.07 -5.96
N GLU A 28 -10.15 0.87 -6.99
CA GLU A 28 -9.71 0.41 -8.31
C GLU A 28 -8.55 1.25 -8.81
N TRP A 29 -7.42 0.64 -9.16
CA TRP A 29 -6.25 1.35 -9.66
C TRP A 29 -5.64 0.61 -10.86
N ASP A 30 -5.14 1.38 -11.82
CA ASP A 30 -4.36 0.86 -12.94
C ASP A 30 -2.86 0.81 -12.61
N HIS A 31 -2.06 0.35 -13.58
CA HIS A 31 -0.62 0.21 -13.42
C HIS A 31 0.09 1.55 -13.14
N SER A 32 -0.38 2.66 -13.71
CA SER A 32 0.22 3.98 -13.50
C SER A 32 -0.01 4.47 -12.07
N ALA A 33 -1.21 4.26 -11.55
CA ALA A 33 -1.53 4.56 -10.16
C ALA A 33 -0.70 3.71 -9.19
N TRP A 34 -0.47 2.43 -9.51
CA TRP A 34 0.45 1.56 -8.76
C TRP A 34 1.89 2.10 -8.75
N LEU A 35 2.45 2.43 -9.92
CA LEU A 35 3.81 3.00 -10.02
C LEU A 35 3.94 4.31 -9.26
N GLY A 36 2.92 5.18 -9.32
CA GLY A 36 2.89 6.43 -8.54
C GLY A 36 2.89 6.18 -7.03
N PHE A 37 2.22 5.12 -6.57
CA PHE A 37 2.24 4.72 -5.17
C PHE A 37 3.62 4.20 -4.75
N CYS A 38 4.27 3.37 -5.58
CA CYS A 38 5.63 2.90 -5.34
C CYS A 38 6.63 4.04 -5.23
N ALA A 39 6.62 4.97 -6.19
CA ALA A 39 7.49 6.15 -6.18
C ALA A 39 7.27 7.03 -4.94
N MET A 40 6.02 7.18 -4.49
CA MET A 40 5.72 7.89 -3.26
C MET A 40 6.27 7.16 -2.02
N LEU A 41 6.19 5.84 -1.95
CA LEU A 41 6.76 5.05 -0.86
C LEU A 41 8.29 5.15 -0.83
N GLU A 42 8.94 5.14 -1.99
CA GLU A 42 10.37 5.39 -2.15
C GLU A 42 10.76 6.76 -1.60
N GLN A 43 10.07 7.83 -2.03
CA GLN A 43 10.33 9.20 -1.56
C GLN A 43 10.12 9.36 -0.05
N LYS A 44 9.21 8.58 0.54
CA LYS A 44 8.95 8.58 1.99
C LYS A 44 9.91 7.68 2.79
N GLY A 45 10.88 7.06 2.14
CA GLY A 45 11.90 6.23 2.78
C GLY A 45 11.35 4.91 3.30
N TYR A 46 10.41 4.29 2.56
CA TYR A 46 9.95 2.93 2.84
C TYR A 46 10.76 1.87 2.10
N THR A 47 11.67 2.24 1.20
CA THR A 47 12.52 1.26 0.51
C THR A 47 13.84 0.99 1.27
N PRO A 48 14.33 -0.27 1.26
CA PRO A 48 13.79 -1.45 0.56
C PRO A 48 12.50 -2.00 1.19
N ILE A 49 11.56 -2.46 0.37
CA ILE A 49 10.26 -3.04 0.77
C ILE A 49 9.85 -4.17 -0.15
N ASP A 50 9.10 -5.11 0.39
CA ASP A 50 8.50 -6.22 -0.34
C ASP A 50 7.23 -5.77 -1.07
N TRP A 51 7.32 -5.54 -2.37
CA TRP A 51 6.22 -5.06 -3.19
C TRP A 51 5.04 -6.05 -3.29
N ASP A 52 5.31 -7.35 -3.16
CA ASP A 52 4.26 -8.38 -3.15
C ASP A 52 3.38 -8.22 -1.91
N LYS A 53 3.99 -8.03 -0.74
CA LYS A 53 3.29 -7.71 0.50
C LYS A 53 2.54 -6.38 0.45
N VAL A 54 3.09 -5.37 -0.22
CA VAL A 54 2.37 -4.09 -0.42
C VAL A 54 1.11 -4.31 -1.25
N GLY A 55 1.17 -5.14 -2.30
CA GLY A 55 -0.01 -5.53 -3.08
C GLY A 55 -1.08 -6.23 -2.25
N LEU A 56 -0.70 -7.19 -1.40
CA LEU A 56 -1.62 -7.87 -0.50
C LEU A 56 -2.29 -6.90 0.50
N LEU A 57 -1.55 -5.92 1.03
CA LEU A 57 -2.11 -4.88 1.91
C LEU A 57 -3.14 -4.01 1.19
N LEU A 58 -2.89 -3.66 -0.08
CA LEU A 58 -3.83 -2.90 -0.90
C LEU A 58 -5.12 -3.66 -1.14
N GLU A 59 -5.03 -4.94 -1.54
CA GLU A 59 -6.21 -5.78 -1.75
C GLU A 59 -7.01 -5.99 -0.45
N SER A 60 -6.34 -6.17 0.69
CA SER A 60 -7.01 -6.21 2.00
C SER A 60 -7.79 -4.92 2.27
N LYS A 61 -7.16 -3.75 2.07
CA LYS A 61 -7.82 -2.46 2.31
C LYS A 61 -8.92 -2.16 1.29
N LYS A 62 -8.82 -2.68 0.07
CA LYS A 62 -9.87 -2.63 -0.95
C LYS A 62 -11.10 -3.43 -0.52
N ALA A 63 -10.92 -4.64 0.01
CA ALA A 63 -12.02 -5.43 0.56
C ALA A 63 -12.72 -4.70 1.72
N GLU A 64 -11.96 -4.08 2.63
CA GLU A 64 -12.50 -3.25 3.72
C GLU A 64 -13.27 -2.02 3.19
N TYR A 65 -12.74 -1.35 2.17
CA TYR A 65 -13.36 -0.18 1.54
C TYR A 65 -14.70 -0.54 0.92
N TRP A 66 -14.79 -1.62 0.14
CA TRP A 66 -16.05 -2.08 -0.45
C TRP A 66 -17.01 -2.66 0.58
N GLY A 67 -16.51 -3.34 1.62
CA GLY A 67 -17.34 -3.83 2.72
C GLY A 67 -18.00 -2.71 3.52
N SER A 68 -17.33 -1.55 3.64
CA SER A 68 -17.87 -0.35 4.30
C SER A 68 -18.84 0.46 3.44
N GLN A 69 -18.99 0.12 2.15
CA GLN A 69 -19.93 0.78 1.23
C GLN A 69 -21.31 0.10 1.21
N LYS A 70 -21.51 -0.95 2.02
CA LYS A 70 -22.78 -1.66 2.18
C LYS A 70 -23.71 -0.97 3.18
#